data_AF-A0A645EDQ6-F1
#
_entry.id   AF-A0A645EDQ6-F1
#
_cell.length_a   1.000
_cell.length_b   1.000
_cell.length_c   1.000
_cell.angle_alpha   90.00
_cell.angle_beta   90.00
_cell.angle_gamma   90.00
#
_symmetry.space_group_name_H-M   'P 1'
#
loop_
_entity.id
_entity.type
_entity.pdbx_description
1 polymer ?
#
loop_
_entity_poly.entity_id
_entity_poly.type
_entity_poly.pdbx_seq_one_letter_code
_entity_poly.pdbx_strand_id
1 'polypeptide(L)'
;MEEGIVFDAPTIEFSYKSDPLDDPLLNEYHALALKLATKEEIETIKKYAFAVNDVLKAFWTDCGVTLVDFKLEFGKTSDGAVVLADEISPDTCRLWDSKTHEKLDKDRFRRDMGGVEDAYAEVMKRMKAHDAN
;
A
#
# COMPACT_ATOMS: atom_id res chain seq x y z
N MET A 1 17.94 -7.91 2.18
CA MET A 1 18.19 -7.27 0.87
C MET A 1 18.40 -5.79 1.10
N GLU A 2 19.11 -5.09 0.22
CA GLU A 2 19.25 -3.62 0.33
C GLU A 2 17.90 -2.95 0.03
N GLU A 3 17.62 -1.82 0.69
CA GLU A 3 16.40 -1.04 0.48
C GLU A 3 16.41 -0.40 -0.92
N GLY A 4 15.29 -0.44 -1.65
CA GLY A 4 15.19 0.15 -2.98
C GLY A 4 15.61 -0.75 -4.14
N ILE A 5 15.93 -2.03 -3.91
CA ILE A 5 16.07 -3.00 -5.00
C ILE A 5 14.72 -3.12 -5.72
N VAL A 6 14.75 -2.90 -7.03
CA VAL A 6 13.58 -3.07 -7.90
C VAL A 6 13.44 -4.56 -8.24
N PHE A 7 12.26 -5.12 -7.99
CA PHE A 7 11.97 -6.51 -8.33
C PHE A 7 11.53 -6.65 -9.79
N ASP A 8 11.86 -7.78 -10.41
CA ASP A 8 11.43 -8.13 -11.77
C ASP A 8 9.91 -8.34 -11.87
N ALA A 9 9.25 -8.61 -10.74
CA ALA A 9 7.80 -8.73 -10.62
C ALA A 9 7.32 -8.17 -9.27
N PRO A 10 6.11 -7.56 -9.21
CA PRO A 10 5.54 -7.15 -7.94
C PRO A 10 5.24 -8.36 -7.06
N THR A 11 5.47 -8.22 -5.76
CA THR A 11 5.19 -9.24 -4.74
C THR A 11 3.94 -8.89 -3.95
N ILE A 12 3.31 -9.90 -3.35
CA ILE A 12 2.17 -9.71 -2.44
C ILE A 12 2.42 -10.52 -1.17
N GLU A 13 2.17 -9.90 -0.03
CA GLU A 13 2.26 -10.51 1.29
C GLU A 13 0.91 -10.30 2.00
N PHE A 14 0.48 -11.29 2.78
CA PHE A 14 -0.68 -11.16 3.65
C PHE A 14 -0.20 -11.03 5.09
N SER A 15 -0.91 -10.23 5.89
CA SER A 15 -0.71 -10.15 7.34
C SER A 15 -2.02 -10.39 8.06
N TYR A 16 -1.95 -11.01 9.24
CA TYR A 16 -3.11 -11.15 10.10
C TYR A 16 -3.30 -9.87 10.89
N LYS A 17 -4.30 -9.05 10.56
CA LYS A 17 -4.59 -7.82 11.30
C LYS A 17 -4.99 -8.13 12.74
N SER A 18 -4.05 -7.94 13.67
CA SER A 18 -4.19 -8.25 15.09
C SER A 18 -3.07 -7.56 15.87
N ASP A 19 -3.34 -6.35 16.36
CA ASP A 19 -2.42 -5.57 17.20
C ASP A 19 -1.80 -6.38 18.37
N PRO A 20 -2.54 -7.26 19.09
CA PRO A 20 -1.95 -8.07 20.17
C PRO A 20 -0.87 -9.06 19.72
N LEU A 21 -0.83 -9.38 18.42
CA LEU A 21 0.11 -10.32 17.82
C LEU A 21 1.13 -9.62 16.91
N ASP A 22 1.10 -8.28 16.85
CA ASP A 22 1.98 -7.46 16.00
C ASP A 22 1.88 -7.84 14.51
N ASP A 23 0.64 -7.98 14.02
CA ASP A 23 0.29 -8.22 12.61
C ASP A 23 1.14 -9.29 11.87
N PRO A 24 1.16 -10.54 12.36
CA PRO A 24 2.08 -11.55 11.85
C PRO A 24 1.79 -11.89 10.39
N LEU A 25 2.85 -12.18 9.62
CA LEU A 25 2.74 -12.61 8.24
C LEU A 25 1.93 -13.91 8.10
N LEU A 26 1.09 -13.94 7.07
CA LEU A 26 0.30 -15.08 6.66
C LEU A 26 0.63 -15.47 5.22
N ASN A 27 0.48 -16.77 4.95
CA ASN A 27 0.28 -17.25 3.60
C ASN A 27 -1.20 -17.61 3.39
N GLU A 28 -1.57 -17.93 2.15
CA GLU A 28 -2.93 -18.33 1.80
C GLU A 28 -3.45 -19.54 2.61
N TYR A 29 -2.59 -20.50 2.93
CA TYR A 29 -2.96 -21.67 3.72
C TYR A 29 -3.35 -21.29 5.15
N HIS A 30 -2.65 -20.34 5.76
CA HIS A 30 -3.03 -19.82 7.07
C HIS A 30 -4.40 -19.13 7.00
N ALA A 31 -4.62 -18.28 5.99
CA ALA A 31 -5.90 -17.57 5.82
C ALA A 31 -7.08 -18.54 5.66
N LEU A 32 -6.90 -19.61 4.89
CA LEU A 32 -7.90 -20.67 4.71
C LEU A 32 -8.12 -21.49 5.99
N ALA A 33 -7.04 -21.91 6.67
CA ALA A 33 -7.12 -22.72 7.88
C ALA A 33 -7.81 -21.98 9.05
N LEU A 34 -7.53 -20.67 9.16
CA LEU A 34 -8.15 -19.77 10.13
C LEU A 34 -9.56 -19.31 9.71
N LYS A 35 -10.01 -19.68 8.50
CA LYS A 35 -11.30 -19.30 7.92
C LYS A 35 -11.49 -17.78 7.83
N LEU A 36 -10.42 -17.05 7.57
CA LEU A 36 -10.44 -15.59 7.41
C LEU A 36 -11.06 -15.18 6.07
N ALA A 37 -10.84 -15.98 5.04
CA ALA A 37 -11.39 -15.79 3.70
C ALA A 37 -11.53 -17.14 2.97
N THR A 38 -12.41 -17.23 1.99
CA THR A 38 -12.45 -18.37 1.06
C THR A 38 -11.36 -18.26 0.00
N LYS A 39 -11.12 -19.34 -0.74
CA LYS A 39 -10.13 -19.33 -1.83
C LYS A 39 -10.50 -18.33 -2.92
N GLU A 40 -11.78 -18.26 -3.26
CA GLU A 40 -12.32 -17.34 -4.26
C GLU A 40 -12.18 -15.87 -3.82
N GLU A 41 -12.41 -15.59 -2.53
CA GLU A 41 -12.18 -14.27 -1.95
C GLU A 41 -10.69 -13.88 -2.00
N ILE A 42 -9.78 -14.81 -1.65
CA ILE A 42 -8.34 -14.58 -1.70
C ILE A 42 -7.87 -14.28 -3.13
N GLU A 43 -8.32 -15.04 -4.12
CA GLU A 43 -7.98 -14.77 -5.54
C GLU A 43 -8.53 -13.43 -6.01
N THR A 44 -9.72 -13.04 -5.55
CA THR A 44 -10.30 -11.71 -5.83
C THR A 44 -9.46 -10.61 -5.21
N ILE A 45 -9.04 -10.77 -3.95
CA ILE A 45 -8.17 -9.82 -3.24
C ILE A 45 -6.84 -9.66 -3.98
N LYS A 46 -6.18 -10.75 -4.38
CA LYS A 46 -4.93 -10.68 -5.17
C LYS A 46 -5.14 -9.92 -6.47
N LYS A 47 -6.20 -10.24 -7.22
CA LYS A 47 -6.54 -9.56 -8.47
C LYS A 47 -6.73 -8.04 -8.25
N TYR A 48 -7.44 -7.65 -7.21
CA TYR A 48 -7.64 -6.24 -6.89
C TYR A 48 -6.35 -5.56 -6.43
N ALA A 49 -5.54 -6.21 -5.60
CA ALA A 49 -4.26 -5.66 -5.14
C ALA A 49 -3.31 -5.36 -6.30
N PHE A 50 -3.18 -6.26 -7.28
CA PHE A 50 -2.38 -6.00 -8.48
C PHE A 50 -2.99 -4.92 -9.38
N ALA A 51 -4.31 -4.87 -9.53
CA ALA A 51 -4.95 -3.80 -10.29
C ALA A 51 -4.75 -2.42 -9.63
N VAL A 52 -4.85 -2.35 -8.29
CA VAL A 52 -4.57 -1.13 -7.53
C VAL A 52 -3.09 -0.74 -7.66
N ASN A 53 -2.17 -1.69 -7.61
CA ASN A 53 -0.75 -1.44 -7.86
C ASN A 53 -0.54 -0.75 -9.21
N ASP A 54 -1.13 -1.28 -10.29
CA ASP A 54 -0.93 -0.73 -11.63
C ASP A 54 -1.46 0.71 -11.74
N VAL A 55 -2.65 0.97 -11.17
CA VAL A 55 -3.25 2.31 -11.13
C VAL A 55 -2.41 3.28 -10.31
N LEU A 56 -2.06 2.92 -9.07
CA LEU A 56 -1.32 3.80 -8.17
C LEU A 56 0.10 4.04 -8.68
N LYS A 57 0.76 3.02 -9.24
CA LYS A 57 2.12 3.17 -9.78
C LYS A 57 2.15 4.15 -10.95
N ALA A 58 1.19 4.06 -11.88
CA ALA A 58 1.06 5.02 -12.97
C ALA A 58 0.79 6.43 -12.44
N PHE A 59 -0.22 6.57 -11.57
CA PHE A 59 -0.60 7.84 -10.96
C PHE A 59 0.57 8.54 -10.25
N TRP A 60 1.29 7.83 -9.38
CA TRP A 60 2.41 8.40 -8.65
C TRP A 60 3.59 8.73 -9.57
N THR A 61 3.82 7.93 -10.61
CA THR A 61 4.85 8.23 -11.63
C THR A 61 4.58 9.59 -12.29
N ASP A 62 3.33 9.86 -12.66
CA ASP A 62 2.94 11.15 -13.26
C ASP A 62 3.07 12.32 -12.26
N CYS A 63 2.96 12.03 -10.96
CA CYS A 63 3.23 12.98 -9.88
C CYS A 63 4.73 13.15 -9.56
N GLY A 64 5.64 12.45 -10.24
CA GLY A 64 7.08 12.45 -9.93
C GLY A 64 7.41 11.78 -8.59
N VAL A 65 6.61 10.79 -8.20
CA VAL A 65 6.74 10.01 -6.97
C VAL A 65 6.87 8.52 -7.31
N THR A 66 7.82 7.85 -6.70
CA THR A 66 7.98 6.40 -6.78
C THR A 66 7.13 5.75 -5.70
N LEU A 67 6.15 4.95 -6.11
CA LEU A 67 5.44 4.02 -5.22
C LEU A 67 6.33 2.82 -4.93
N VAL A 68 6.83 2.71 -3.69
CA VAL A 68 7.75 1.63 -3.29
C VAL A 68 6.97 0.38 -2.90
N ASP A 69 5.99 0.55 -2.01
CA ASP A 69 5.03 -0.47 -1.60
C ASP A 69 3.81 0.20 -0.95
N PHE A 70 2.76 -0.59 -0.69
CA PHE A 70 1.56 -0.12 -0.01
C PHE A 70 0.80 -1.27 0.65
N LYS A 71 -0.03 -0.93 1.65
CA LYS A 71 -0.93 -1.85 2.37
C LYS A 71 -2.38 -1.54 1.97
N LEU A 72 -3.16 -2.58 1.70
CA LEU A 72 -4.60 -2.50 1.49
C LEU A 72 -5.35 -3.29 2.55
N GLU A 73 -6.59 -2.88 2.83
CA GLU A 73 -7.54 -3.70 3.59
C GLU A 73 -8.81 -3.89 2.77
N PHE A 74 -9.36 -5.10 2.84
CA PHE A 74 -10.58 -5.46 2.12
C PHE A 74 -11.68 -5.83 3.10
N GLY A 75 -12.88 -5.38 2.80
CA GLY A 75 -14.10 -5.74 3.50
C GLY A 75 -15.05 -6.53 2.61
N LYS A 76 -16.20 -6.89 3.18
CA LYS A 76 -17.33 -7.45 2.45
C LYS A 76 -18.56 -6.59 2.61
N THR A 77 -19.24 -6.34 1.51
CA THR A 77 -20.58 -5.75 1.51
C THR A 77 -21.59 -6.75 2.08
N SER A 78 -22.81 -6.27 2.36
CA SER A 78 -23.89 -7.10 2.94
C SER A 78 -24.32 -8.28 2.07
N ASP A 79 -24.12 -8.19 0.75
CA ASP A 79 -24.36 -9.25 -0.23
C ASP A 79 -23.12 -10.14 -0.48
N GLY A 80 -22.02 -9.92 0.25
CA GLY A 80 -20.82 -10.75 0.23
C GLY A 80 -19.77 -10.36 -0.81
N ALA A 81 -19.94 -9.26 -1.54
CA ALA A 81 -18.92 -8.80 -2.49
C ALA A 81 -17.69 -8.25 -1.76
N VAL A 82 -16.51 -8.67 -2.22
CA VAL A 82 -15.22 -8.13 -1.73
C VAL A 82 -15.05 -6.70 -2.25
N VAL A 83 -14.70 -5.79 -1.36
CA VAL A 83 -14.49 -4.37 -1.69
C VAL A 83 -13.22 -3.86 -1.02
N LEU A 84 -12.47 -2.99 -1.71
CA LEU A 84 -11.38 -2.24 -1.11
C LEU A 84 -11.94 -1.26 -0.07
N ALA A 85 -11.30 -1.19 1.10
CA ALA A 85 -11.72 -0.36 2.23
C ALA A 85 -10.52 0.41 2.81
N ASP A 86 -10.67 0.87 4.06
CA ASP A 86 -9.66 1.64 4.81
C ASP A 86 -9.21 2.89 4.03
N GLU A 87 -7.91 3.17 3.97
CA GLU A 87 -7.35 4.36 3.35
C GLU A 87 -6.14 4.07 2.45
N ILE A 88 -5.95 4.94 1.45
CA ILE A 88 -4.74 5.02 0.64
C ILE A 88 -4.12 6.39 0.91
N SER A 89 -3.02 6.41 1.64
CA SER A 89 -2.39 7.63 2.17
C SER A 89 -0.87 7.45 2.30
N PRO A 90 -0.10 8.50 2.61
CA PRO A 90 1.31 8.36 2.99
C PRO A 90 1.52 7.57 4.30
N ASP A 91 0.44 7.25 5.04
CA ASP A 91 0.48 6.34 6.19
C ASP A 91 0.54 4.87 5.75
N THR A 92 -0.16 4.54 4.66
CA THR A 92 -0.31 3.17 4.13
C THR A 92 0.50 2.88 2.87
N CYS A 93 1.14 3.89 2.27
CA CYS A 93 2.02 3.77 1.11
C CYS A 93 3.43 4.27 1.44
N ARG A 94 4.47 3.57 1.01
CA ARG A 94 5.83 4.13 0.95
C ARG A 94 6.01 4.88 -0.35
N LEU A 95 6.27 6.18 -0.25
CA LEU A 95 6.28 7.13 -1.35
C LEU A 95 7.60 7.89 -1.34
N TRP A 96 8.39 7.75 -2.39
CA TRP A 96 9.68 8.45 -2.48
C TRP A 96 9.66 9.46 -3.62
N ASP A 97 10.33 10.60 -3.44
CA ASP A 97 10.62 11.49 -4.56
C ASP A 97 11.43 10.75 -5.63
N SER A 98 10.97 10.75 -6.88
CA SER A 98 11.61 9.95 -7.93
C SER A 98 13.01 10.44 -8.34
N LYS A 99 13.42 11.66 -7.96
CA LYS A 99 14.73 12.22 -8.31
C LYS A 99 15.71 12.16 -7.15
N THR A 100 15.26 12.49 -5.95
CA THR A 100 16.11 12.58 -4.76
C THR A 100 16.06 11.33 -3.88
N HIS A 101 15.06 10.47 -4.11
CA HIS A 101 14.72 9.34 -3.23
C HIS A 101 14.39 9.77 -1.80
N GLU A 102 14.01 11.04 -1.61
CA GLU A 102 13.51 11.52 -0.33
C GLU A 102 12.22 10.79 0.03
N LYS A 103 12.12 10.29 1.26
CA LYS A 103 10.92 9.64 1.80
C LYS A 103 9.85 10.70 2.07
N LEU A 104 8.67 10.50 1.49
CA LEU A 104 7.51 11.38 1.58
C LEU A 104 6.34 10.74 2.38
N ASP A 105 6.66 9.70 3.15
CA ASP A 105 5.69 8.84 3.84
C ASP A 105 6.01 8.68 5.34
N LYS A 106 5.20 7.86 6.02
CA LYS A 106 5.31 7.60 7.46
C LYS A 106 6.67 7.05 7.91
N ASP A 107 7.52 6.54 7.02
CA ASP A 107 8.90 6.19 7.38
C ASP A 107 9.68 7.36 7.96
N ARG A 108 9.33 8.61 7.62
CA ARG A 108 9.93 9.79 8.26
C ARG A 108 9.67 9.84 9.76
N PHE A 109 8.49 9.39 10.20
CA PHE A 109 8.19 9.22 11.62
C PHE A 109 8.89 7.98 12.18
N ARG A 110 8.77 6.83 11.50
CA ARG A 110 9.34 5.55 12.00
C ARG A 110 10.86 5.59 12.19
N ARG A 111 11.56 6.47 11.47
CA ARG A 111 13.02 6.60 11.46
C ARG A 111 13.50 7.94 12.00
N ASP A 112 12.66 8.68 12.73
CA ASP A 112 12.99 9.96 13.37
C ASP A 112 13.64 11.00 12.43
N MET A 113 13.17 11.08 11.17
CA MET A 113 13.73 11.96 10.14
C MET A 113 13.18 13.39 10.18
N GLY A 114 12.13 13.65 10.98
CA GLY A 114 11.42 14.93 11.04
C GLY A 114 10.65 15.27 9.75
N GLY A 115 9.92 16.39 9.73
CA GLY A 115 9.25 16.91 8.52
C GLY A 115 8.12 16.02 7.98
N VAL A 116 7.42 15.28 8.85
CA VAL A 116 6.34 14.36 8.46
C VAL A 116 5.19 15.13 7.82
N GLU A 117 4.72 16.20 8.46
CA GLU A 117 3.63 17.03 7.95
C GLU A 117 3.98 17.71 6.62
N ASP A 118 5.22 18.20 6.49
CA ASP A 118 5.72 18.81 5.25
C ASP A 118 5.76 17.82 4.10
N ALA A 119 6.21 16.59 4.36
CA ALA A 119 6.19 15.51 3.38
C ALA A 119 4.76 15.20 2.90
N TYR A 120 3.80 15.14 3.81
CA TYR A 120 2.40 14.84 3.47
C TYR A 120 1.77 16.01 2.70
N ALA A 121 2.11 17.25 3.07
CA ALA A 121 1.71 18.45 2.34
C ALA A 121 2.29 18.48 0.92
N GLU A 122 3.54 18.04 0.73
CA GLU A 122 4.15 17.92 -0.59
C GLU A 122 3.47 16.84 -1.44
N VAL A 123 3.13 15.67 -0.88
CA VAL A 123 2.33 14.65 -1.57
C VAL A 123 0.99 15.22 -2.02
N MET A 124 0.25 15.87 -1.11
CA MET A 124 -1.04 16.51 -1.41
C MET A 124 -0.91 17.58 -2.51
N LYS A 125 0.16 18.39 -2.47
CA LYS A 125 0.43 19.42 -3.48
C LYS A 125 0.66 18.81 -4.86
N ARG A 126 1.44 17.73 -4.97
CA ARG A 126 1.68 17.01 -6.24
C ARG A 126 0.39 16.41 -6.77
N MET A 127 -0.40 15.79 -5.90
CA MET A 127 -1.70 15.20 -6.23
C MET A 127 -2.66 16.24 -6.82
N LYS A 128 -2.80 17.41 -6.16
CA LYS A 128 -3.64 18.51 -6.65
C LYS A 128 -3.14 19.13 -7.96
N ALA A 129 -1.83 19.17 -8.16
CA ALA A 129 -1.24 19.67 -9.40
C ALA A 129 -1.49 18.71 -10.57
N HIS A 130 -1.47 17.40 -10.32
CA HIS A 130 -1.84 16.38 -11.30
C HIS A 130 -3.32 16.49 -11.68
N ASP A 131 -4.23 16.60 -10.70
CA ASP A 131 -5.69 16.67 -10.93
C ASP A 131 -6.14 17.93 -11.68
N ALA A 132 -5.32 18.99 -11.70
CA ALA A 132 -5.63 20.24 -12.40
C ALA A 132 -5.29 20.20 -13.91
N ASN A 133 -4.65 19.13 -14.39
CA ASN A 133 -4.27 18.93 -15.79
C ASN A 133 -5.25 18.00 -16.51
#